data_AF-F9U8F3-F1
#
_entry.id   AF-F9U8F3-F1
#
_cell.length_a   1.000
_cell.length_b   1.000
_cell.length_c   1.000
_cell.angle_alpha   90.00
_cell.angle_beta   90.00
_cell.angle_gamma   90.00
#
_symmetry.space_group_name_H-M   'P 1'
#
loop_
_entity.id
_entity.type
_entity.pdbx_description
1 polymer ?
#
loop_
_entity_poly.entity_id
_entity_poly.type
_entity_poly.pdbx_seq_one_letter_code
_entity_poly.pdbx_strand_id
1 'polypeptide(L)'
;MPKNRVDDRSMSTAMTVIVLLVAIALTGCAIDPARDEARLLAPVAGKPLSQADALAAQGQADAAAKAYLDIAKGATPPAREQLQLKAARAFLSAGDTLQAQQTIGEISRPALTSGQRELLLLVEADLALLDGRPKDAIARLQAMQVHALPKDLKTQRLGTLAAAQRLANDPVASAESLIALDRLLDNEDARLLNQVSLVTTLSTMSSDDLRKLARSSSGAMKGWAEIALLAHDAGADPATFQTRYRQEHSKRIGHPAHPELAETYVEILSGGYAAGDSVSVMLPRGGRFAGAATSVKEGIEAASRADSSGNRPTLDFIDSSQTGRTGALHAKAVEAGADYVIGPLEKESVDSLAAGPALAVPTLALNQTTRDSQPAANLFQFSLSPENEAAEVADKAAAMGLKRAAVLYPQGPWGARLASAFRNQWRRLGGTLEAESIYNPTARSFEKTVTTLLGDSQADVVFLVATSELARKIYPQIRLSRSSVTVMSTSHVYSGVFDPNRDRVLSGLYFVDIPWMLNSRGEGALSRRRLSGSSFEVANPLARLYAMGIDAYRIAPRLPALAKSPGAFYPGQTGGLSIDSLGRIQRQLALGRFGETGVLEAGETSDKPPSDTP
;
A
#
# COMPACT_ATOMS: atom_id res chain seq x y z
N MET A 1 -40.95 -50.29 -66.62
CA MET A 1 -40.89 -50.06 -65.16
C MET A 1 -39.67 -50.80 -64.61
N PRO A 2 -38.91 -50.24 -63.65
CA PRO A 2 -37.97 -49.13 -63.76
C PRO A 2 -36.49 -49.58 -63.93
N LYS A 3 -35.64 -48.62 -64.31
CA LYS A 3 -34.17 -48.66 -64.31
C LYS A 3 -33.65 -48.55 -62.86
N ASN A 4 -32.55 -49.20 -62.52
CA ASN A 4 -31.72 -48.77 -61.39
C ASN A 4 -30.23 -48.79 -61.78
N ARG A 5 -29.68 -47.58 -61.85
CA ARG A 5 -28.29 -47.24 -62.07
C ARG A 5 -27.73 -46.97 -60.67
N VAL A 6 -26.74 -47.75 -60.22
CA VAL A 6 -26.06 -47.50 -58.95
C VAL A 6 -24.91 -46.54 -59.23
N ASP A 7 -24.94 -45.38 -58.57
CA ASP A 7 -23.95 -44.31 -58.64
C ASP A 7 -22.71 -44.66 -57.79
N ASP A 8 -21.54 -44.71 -58.44
CA ASP A 8 -20.21 -44.91 -57.85
C ASP A 8 -19.66 -43.65 -57.10
N ARG A 9 -20.54 -42.78 -56.58
CA ARG A 9 -20.16 -41.48 -55.99
C ARG A 9 -20.11 -41.45 -54.46
N SER A 10 -20.35 -42.55 -53.76
CA SER A 10 -20.45 -42.54 -52.29
C SER A 10 -19.13 -42.80 -51.53
N MET A 11 -18.07 -43.33 -52.17
CA MET A 11 -16.82 -43.67 -51.46
C MET A 11 -15.80 -42.53 -51.34
N SER A 12 -15.81 -41.52 -52.23
CA SER A 12 -14.83 -40.42 -52.18
C SER A 12 -15.17 -39.34 -51.15
N THR A 13 -16.45 -39.14 -50.83
CA THR A 13 -16.90 -38.16 -49.84
C THR A 13 -16.73 -38.65 -48.40
N ALA A 14 -16.91 -39.96 -48.14
CA ALA A 14 -16.72 -40.53 -46.81
C ALA A 14 -15.25 -40.46 -46.35
N MET A 15 -14.29 -40.70 -47.25
CA MET A 15 -12.87 -40.65 -46.94
C MET A 15 -12.36 -39.21 -46.76
N THR A 16 -12.94 -38.23 -47.47
CA THR A 16 -12.60 -36.80 -47.30
C THR A 16 -13.17 -36.24 -45.99
N VAL A 17 -14.37 -36.68 -45.57
CA VAL A 17 -14.99 -36.27 -44.30
C VAL A 17 -14.26 -36.89 -43.09
N ILE A 18 -13.73 -38.10 -43.20
CA ILE A 18 -12.93 -38.73 -42.13
C ILE A 18 -11.55 -38.07 -42.00
N VAL A 19 -10.89 -37.69 -43.11
CA VAL A 19 -9.64 -36.92 -43.05
C VAL A 19 -9.87 -35.50 -42.50
N LEU A 20 -11.01 -34.88 -42.80
CA LEU A 20 -11.38 -33.58 -42.23
C LEU A 20 -11.77 -33.66 -40.74
N LEU A 21 -12.42 -34.75 -40.30
CA LEU A 21 -12.74 -34.99 -38.89
C LEU A 21 -11.50 -35.37 -38.05
N VAL A 22 -10.52 -36.07 -38.63
CA VAL A 22 -9.24 -36.35 -37.97
C VAL A 22 -8.33 -35.10 -37.94
N ALA A 23 -8.42 -34.21 -38.94
CA ALA A 23 -7.74 -32.92 -38.91
C ALA A 23 -8.34 -31.94 -37.87
N ILE A 24 -9.66 -31.98 -37.65
CA ILE A 24 -10.35 -31.18 -36.62
C ILE A 24 -10.13 -31.76 -35.20
N ALA A 25 -9.92 -33.09 -35.08
CA ALA A 25 -9.57 -33.73 -33.81
C ALA A 25 -8.11 -33.51 -33.37
N LEU A 26 -7.23 -33.06 -34.27
CA LEU A 26 -5.81 -32.75 -33.97
C LEU A 26 -5.55 -31.26 -33.66
N THR A 27 -6.57 -30.39 -33.72
CA THR A 27 -6.49 -28.97 -33.30
C THR A 27 -7.12 -28.70 -31.93
N GLY A 28 -7.31 -29.73 -31.10
CA GLY A 28 -8.22 -29.71 -29.94
C GLY A 28 -7.60 -29.67 -28.54
N CYS A 29 -6.30 -29.40 -28.38
CA CYS A 29 -5.77 -28.97 -27.08
C CYS A 29 -5.19 -27.58 -27.26
N ALA A 30 -6.03 -26.56 -27.16
CA ALA A 30 -5.54 -25.21 -26.90
C ALA A 30 -4.74 -25.28 -25.59
N ILE A 31 -3.41 -25.28 -25.71
CA ILE A 31 -2.50 -25.19 -24.58
C ILE A 31 -2.86 -23.91 -23.85
N ASP A 32 -3.34 -24.02 -22.60
CA ASP A 32 -3.56 -22.86 -21.75
C ASP A 32 -2.21 -22.51 -21.10
N PRO A 33 -1.49 -21.51 -21.61
CA PRO A 33 -0.12 -21.19 -21.22
C PRO A 33 -0.02 -20.75 -19.75
N ALA A 34 -1.12 -20.21 -19.20
CA ALA A 34 -1.19 -19.84 -17.81
C ALA A 34 -1.32 -21.07 -16.88
N ARG A 35 -1.79 -22.21 -17.41
CA ARG A 35 -1.94 -23.49 -16.69
C ARG A 35 -0.80 -24.46 -16.96
N ASP A 36 -0.18 -24.37 -18.14
CA ASP A 36 0.78 -25.34 -18.66
C ASP A 36 2.16 -24.69 -18.94
N GLU A 37 2.67 -23.83 -18.05
CA GLU A 37 4.01 -23.22 -18.19
C GLU A 37 5.08 -24.28 -18.45
N ALA A 38 5.02 -25.42 -17.75
CA ALA A 38 5.93 -26.55 -17.93
C ALA A 38 5.90 -27.10 -19.37
N ARG A 39 4.75 -27.06 -20.05
CA ARG A 39 4.62 -27.49 -21.44
C ARG A 39 5.21 -26.47 -22.42
N LEU A 40 5.04 -25.18 -22.15
CA LEU A 40 5.66 -24.10 -22.96
C LEU A 40 7.18 -24.15 -22.86
N LEU A 41 7.70 -24.43 -21.67
CA LEU A 41 9.13 -24.45 -21.39
C LEU A 41 9.78 -25.82 -21.64
N ALA A 42 9.00 -26.86 -21.97
CA ALA A 42 9.54 -28.19 -22.29
C ALA A 42 10.66 -28.18 -23.36
N PRO A 43 10.61 -27.38 -24.43
CA PRO A 43 11.69 -27.31 -25.43
C PRO A 43 13.01 -26.72 -24.91
N VAL A 44 12.97 -25.99 -23.80
CA VAL A 44 14.13 -25.34 -23.15
C VAL A 44 14.40 -25.93 -21.77
N ALA A 45 13.75 -27.04 -21.43
CA ALA A 45 13.90 -27.71 -20.15
C ALA A 45 15.32 -28.27 -20.02
N GLY A 46 15.96 -28.01 -18.88
CA GLY A 46 17.32 -28.47 -18.61
C GLY A 46 17.96 -27.80 -17.41
N LYS A 47 19.24 -28.12 -17.18
CA LYS A 47 20.02 -27.59 -16.06
C LYS A 47 19.99 -26.05 -15.95
N PRO A 48 20.13 -25.27 -17.05
CA PRO A 48 20.07 -23.81 -16.97
C PRO A 48 18.73 -23.27 -16.44
N LEU A 49 17.60 -23.81 -16.91
CA LEU A 49 16.28 -23.40 -16.44
C LEU A 49 16.09 -23.73 -14.95
N SER A 50 16.45 -24.94 -14.54
CA SER A 50 16.37 -25.34 -13.12
C SER A 50 17.26 -24.47 -12.20
N GLN A 51 18.40 -24.00 -12.71
CA GLN A 51 19.27 -23.06 -11.98
C GLN A 51 18.63 -21.68 -11.87
N ALA A 52 18.02 -21.16 -12.94
CA ALA A 52 17.30 -19.89 -12.92
C ALA A 52 16.09 -19.93 -11.96
N ASP A 53 15.33 -21.03 -11.97
CA ASP A 53 14.21 -21.26 -11.05
C ASP A 53 14.71 -21.34 -9.58
N ALA A 54 15.86 -22.00 -9.35
CA ALA A 54 16.47 -22.07 -8.02
C ALA A 54 16.94 -20.70 -7.51
N LEU A 55 17.55 -19.87 -8.37
CA LEU A 55 17.92 -18.49 -8.03
C LEU A 55 16.70 -17.67 -7.63
N ALA A 56 15.61 -17.78 -8.39
CA ALA A 56 14.35 -17.10 -8.06
C ALA A 56 13.78 -17.59 -6.71
N ALA A 57 13.76 -18.90 -6.48
CA ALA A 57 13.29 -19.49 -5.23
C ALA A 57 14.16 -19.10 -4.02
N GLN A 58 15.44 -18.81 -4.23
CA GLN A 58 16.37 -18.31 -3.20
C GLN A 58 16.31 -16.80 -2.99
N GLY A 59 15.40 -16.09 -3.68
CA GLY A 59 15.27 -14.63 -3.59
C GLY A 59 16.36 -13.86 -4.32
N GLN A 60 17.19 -14.51 -5.13
CA GLN A 60 18.23 -13.87 -5.96
C GLN A 60 17.59 -13.37 -7.27
N ALA A 61 16.66 -12.42 -7.16
CA ALA A 61 15.75 -12.07 -8.24
C ALA A 61 16.47 -11.46 -9.46
N ASP A 62 17.44 -10.57 -9.27
CA ASP A 62 18.25 -10.00 -10.37
C ASP A 62 19.07 -11.07 -11.12
N ALA A 63 19.70 -11.99 -10.38
CA ALA A 63 20.47 -13.09 -10.98
C ALA A 63 19.54 -14.06 -11.74
N ALA A 64 18.37 -14.36 -11.20
CA ALA A 64 17.37 -15.18 -11.86
C ALA A 64 16.86 -14.50 -13.15
N ALA A 65 16.59 -13.19 -13.11
CA ALA A 65 16.14 -12.43 -14.26
C ALA A 65 17.14 -12.51 -15.42
N LYS A 66 18.42 -12.26 -15.13
CA LYS A 66 19.52 -12.38 -16.10
C LYS A 66 19.64 -13.80 -16.66
N ALA A 67 19.55 -14.82 -15.82
CA ALA A 67 19.58 -16.22 -16.25
C ALA A 67 18.40 -16.57 -17.18
N TYR A 68 17.18 -16.10 -16.90
CA TYR A 68 16.05 -16.29 -17.81
C TYR A 68 16.26 -15.60 -19.16
N LEU A 69 16.77 -14.37 -19.18
CA LEU A 69 17.09 -13.67 -20.43
C LEU A 69 18.17 -14.39 -21.24
N ASP A 70 19.18 -14.96 -20.59
CA ASP A 70 20.23 -15.72 -21.27
C ASP A 70 19.66 -16.99 -21.94
N ILE A 71 18.76 -17.69 -21.27
CA ILE A 71 18.04 -18.84 -21.87
C ILE A 71 17.15 -18.36 -23.04
N ALA A 72 16.49 -17.20 -22.89
CA ALA A 72 15.58 -16.67 -23.89
C ALA A 72 16.27 -16.39 -25.24
N LYS A 73 17.57 -16.04 -25.24
CA LYS A 73 18.36 -15.81 -26.48
C LYS A 73 18.37 -17.01 -27.42
N GLY A 74 18.34 -18.23 -26.88
CA GLY A 74 18.31 -19.48 -27.65
C GLY A 74 16.91 -20.08 -27.86
N ALA A 75 15.88 -19.51 -27.22
CA ALA A 75 14.53 -20.04 -27.25
C ALA A 75 13.73 -19.56 -28.47
N THR A 76 12.74 -20.33 -28.91
CA THR A 76 11.75 -19.91 -29.92
C THR A 76 10.41 -19.58 -29.27
N PRO A 77 9.55 -18.77 -29.91
CA PRO A 77 8.19 -18.56 -29.42
C PRO A 77 7.40 -19.88 -29.33
N PRO A 78 6.51 -20.04 -28.34
CA PRO A 78 6.18 -19.09 -27.27
C PRO A 78 7.08 -19.19 -26.02
N ALA A 79 8.06 -20.10 -25.99
CA ALA A 79 8.93 -20.32 -24.83
C ALA A 79 9.80 -19.10 -24.52
N ARG A 80 10.27 -18.39 -25.56
CA ARG A 80 11.04 -17.15 -25.43
C ARG A 80 10.27 -16.09 -24.65
N GLU A 81 9.02 -15.82 -25.04
CA GLU A 81 8.18 -14.82 -24.39
C GLU A 81 7.85 -15.24 -22.95
N GLN A 82 7.71 -16.53 -22.67
CA GLN A 82 7.53 -17.01 -21.29
C GLN A 82 8.76 -16.69 -20.43
N LEU A 83 9.96 -16.94 -20.94
CA LEU A 83 11.21 -16.62 -20.25
C LEU A 83 11.40 -15.12 -20.05
N GLN A 84 11.03 -14.29 -21.05
CA GLN A 84 11.04 -12.83 -20.91
C GLN A 84 10.04 -12.35 -19.84
N LEU A 85 8.85 -12.95 -19.76
CA LEU A 85 7.88 -12.64 -18.69
C LEU A 85 8.40 -13.05 -17.31
N LYS A 86 9.06 -14.21 -17.19
CA LYS A 86 9.74 -14.63 -15.95
C LYS A 86 10.86 -13.65 -15.59
N ALA A 87 11.66 -13.22 -16.55
CA ALA A 87 12.71 -12.22 -16.35
C ALA A 87 12.14 -10.87 -15.90
N ALA A 88 11.11 -10.35 -16.57
CA ALA A 88 10.47 -9.09 -16.20
C ALA A 88 9.91 -9.13 -14.77
N ARG A 89 9.22 -10.21 -14.39
CA ARG A 89 8.74 -10.41 -13.00
C ARG A 89 9.88 -10.46 -12.00
N ALA A 90 10.97 -11.17 -12.33
CA ALA A 90 12.13 -11.25 -11.48
C ALA A 90 12.84 -9.88 -11.33
N PHE A 91 12.92 -9.06 -12.39
CA PHE A 91 13.39 -7.68 -12.30
C PHE A 91 12.47 -6.79 -11.43
N LEU A 92 11.15 -6.93 -11.55
CA LEU A 92 10.21 -6.21 -10.67
C LEU A 92 10.36 -6.61 -9.21
N SER A 93 10.52 -7.91 -8.93
CA SER A 93 10.86 -8.40 -7.60
C SER A 93 12.21 -7.85 -7.15
N ALA A 94 13.16 -7.64 -8.07
CA ALA A 94 14.45 -7.01 -7.83
C ALA A 94 14.40 -5.47 -7.71
N GLY A 95 13.24 -4.83 -7.84
CA GLY A 95 13.13 -3.37 -7.87
C GLY A 95 13.76 -2.69 -9.08
N ASP A 96 14.26 -3.46 -10.05
CA ASP A 96 14.79 -2.92 -11.29
C ASP A 96 13.64 -2.69 -12.28
N THR A 97 12.87 -1.63 -12.00
CA THR A 97 11.73 -1.24 -12.85
C THR A 97 12.16 -0.86 -14.26
N LEU A 98 13.39 -0.36 -14.42
CA LEU A 98 13.95 -0.01 -15.72
C LEU A 98 14.21 -1.26 -16.56
N GLN A 99 14.92 -2.25 -16.03
CA GLN A 99 15.16 -3.51 -16.75
C GLN A 99 13.87 -4.30 -16.97
N ALA A 100 12.92 -4.28 -16.02
CA ALA A 100 11.61 -4.85 -16.22
C ALA A 100 10.87 -4.18 -17.39
N GLN A 101 10.87 -2.85 -17.46
CA GLN A 101 10.24 -2.10 -18.53
C GLN A 101 10.91 -2.35 -19.89
N GLN A 102 12.24 -2.41 -19.93
CA GLN A 102 13.00 -2.75 -21.14
C GLN A 102 12.65 -4.16 -21.62
N THR A 103 12.69 -5.15 -20.71
CA THR A 103 12.34 -6.54 -21.01
C THR A 103 10.91 -6.65 -21.57
N ILE A 104 9.94 -5.96 -20.97
CA ILE A 104 8.55 -5.89 -21.46
C ILE A 104 8.48 -5.27 -22.86
N GLY A 105 9.25 -4.22 -23.12
CA GLY A 105 9.30 -3.55 -24.42
C GLY A 105 9.85 -4.43 -25.55
N GLU A 106 10.69 -5.42 -25.21
CA GLU A 106 11.28 -6.38 -26.16
C GLU A 106 10.38 -7.60 -26.44
N ILE A 107 9.32 -7.81 -25.65
CA ILE A 107 8.38 -8.92 -25.87
C ILE A 107 7.60 -8.70 -27.16
N SER A 108 7.68 -9.67 -28.08
CA SER A 108 6.91 -9.67 -29.32
C SER A 108 5.44 -9.98 -29.03
N ARG A 109 4.61 -8.93 -28.89
CA ARG A 109 3.17 -9.07 -28.60
C ARG A 109 2.41 -9.99 -29.57
N PRO A 110 2.68 -9.99 -30.90
CA PRO A 110 2.04 -10.93 -31.82
C PRO A 110 2.39 -12.41 -31.57
N ALA A 111 3.52 -12.68 -30.93
CA ALA A 111 3.97 -14.04 -30.60
C ALA A 111 3.39 -14.55 -29.26
N LEU A 112 2.76 -13.68 -28.48
CA LEU A 112 2.17 -14.05 -27.20
C LEU A 112 0.93 -14.93 -27.40
N THR A 113 0.95 -16.06 -26.73
CA THR A 113 -0.26 -16.84 -26.47
C THR A 113 -1.27 -16.05 -25.63
N SER A 114 -2.53 -16.48 -25.57
CA SER A 114 -3.56 -15.81 -24.76
C SER A 114 -3.17 -15.71 -23.28
N GLY A 115 -2.71 -16.80 -22.66
CA GLY A 115 -2.26 -16.77 -21.26
C GLY A 115 -1.08 -15.83 -21.01
N GLN A 116 -0.12 -15.76 -21.94
CA GLN A 116 1.01 -14.84 -21.83
C GLN A 116 0.61 -13.37 -21.99
N ARG A 117 -0.41 -13.06 -22.79
CA ARG A 117 -0.97 -11.70 -22.87
C ARG A 117 -1.58 -11.27 -21.54
N GLU A 118 -2.29 -12.17 -20.86
CA GLU A 118 -2.84 -11.88 -19.54
C GLU A 118 -1.75 -11.71 -18.47
N LEU A 119 -0.73 -12.58 -18.51
CA LEU A 119 0.42 -12.44 -17.61
C LEU A 119 1.16 -11.12 -17.86
N LEU A 120 1.33 -10.72 -19.12
CA LEU A 120 1.93 -9.42 -19.46
C LEU A 120 1.13 -8.26 -18.84
N LEU A 121 -0.20 -8.26 -18.93
CA LEU A 121 -1.03 -7.23 -18.30
C LEU A 121 -0.83 -7.15 -16.79
N LEU A 122 -0.68 -8.31 -16.12
CA LEU A 122 -0.41 -8.37 -14.69
C LEU A 122 0.98 -7.78 -14.35
N VAL A 123 2.01 -8.13 -15.11
CA VAL A 123 3.37 -7.57 -14.94
C VAL A 123 3.38 -6.05 -15.19
N GLU A 124 2.70 -5.58 -16.22
CA GLU A 124 2.59 -4.15 -16.49
C GLU A 124 1.79 -3.41 -15.40
N ALA A 125 0.82 -4.07 -14.76
CA ALA A 125 0.09 -3.52 -13.63
C ALA A 125 0.98 -3.40 -12.38
N ASP A 126 1.78 -4.43 -12.08
CA ASP A 126 2.75 -4.41 -10.98
C ASP A 126 3.79 -3.30 -11.18
N LEU A 127 4.31 -3.14 -12.41
CA LEU A 127 5.20 -2.04 -12.78
C LEU A 127 4.52 -0.67 -12.58
N ALA A 128 3.27 -0.52 -13.02
CA ALA A 128 2.53 0.72 -12.86
C ALA A 128 2.31 1.07 -11.36
N LEU A 129 2.10 0.08 -10.49
CA LEU A 129 2.00 0.31 -9.05
C LEU A 129 3.32 0.79 -8.44
N LEU A 130 4.44 0.15 -8.81
CA LEU A 130 5.77 0.60 -8.36
C LEU A 130 6.11 2.02 -8.83
N ASP A 131 5.61 2.43 -9.99
CA ASP A 131 5.78 3.79 -10.52
C ASP A 131 4.81 4.83 -9.91
N GLY A 132 3.93 4.42 -9.00
CA GLY A 132 2.91 5.29 -8.40
C GLY A 132 1.77 5.66 -9.36
N ARG A 133 1.43 4.76 -10.30
CA ARG A 133 0.36 4.92 -11.29
C ARG A 133 -0.78 3.90 -11.06
N PRO A 134 -1.54 4.00 -9.95
CA PRO A 134 -2.56 3.01 -9.61
C PRO A 134 -3.70 2.93 -10.64
N LYS A 135 -4.11 4.03 -11.27
CA LYS A 135 -5.16 4.03 -12.32
C LYS A 135 -4.75 3.25 -13.56
N ASP A 136 -3.49 3.35 -13.95
CA ASP A 136 -2.89 2.59 -15.05
C ASP A 136 -2.86 1.09 -14.74
N ALA A 137 -2.59 0.73 -13.49
CA ALA A 137 -2.65 -0.66 -13.03
C ALA A 137 -4.09 -1.20 -13.04
N ILE A 138 -5.05 -0.42 -12.53
CA ILE A 138 -6.49 -0.76 -12.56
C ILE A 138 -6.95 -1.04 -13.99
N ALA A 139 -6.63 -0.14 -14.94
CA ALA A 139 -7.02 -0.30 -16.34
C ALA A 139 -6.49 -1.60 -16.96
N ARG A 140 -5.23 -1.97 -16.66
CA ARG A 140 -4.63 -3.21 -17.14
C ARG A 140 -5.29 -4.45 -16.54
N LEU A 141 -5.51 -4.45 -15.23
CA LEU A 141 -6.13 -5.57 -14.50
C LEU A 141 -7.59 -5.78 -14.91
N GLN A 142 -8.32 -4.71 -15.24
CA GLN A 142 -9.69 -4.77 -15.74
C GLN A 142 -9.77 -5.22 -17.21
N ALA A 143 -8.73 -4.98 -18.00
CA ALA A 143 -8.66 -5.42 -19.39
C ALA A 143 -8.40 -6.94 -19.54
N MET A 144 -7.99 -7.61 -18.46
CA MET A 144 -7.65 -9.04 -18.50
C MET A 144 -8.85 -9.94 -18.82
N GLN A 145 -8.65 -10.96 -19.65
CA GLN A 145 -9.66 -11.97 -19.98
C GLN A 145 -9.75 -13.04 -18.89
N VAL A 146 -10.58 -12.75 -17.88
CA VAL A 146 -10.61 -13.46 -16.61
C VAL A 146 -11.07 -14.92 -16.67
N HIS A 147 -11.89 -15.29 -17.66
CA HIS A 147 -12.56 -16.60 -17.69
C HIS A 147 -11.56 -17.75 -17.82
N ALA A 148 -10.53 -17.57 -18.66
CA ALA A 148 -9.51 -18.58 -18.95
C ALA A 148 -8.47 -18.71 -17.83
N LEU A 149 -8.25 -17.67 -17.02
CA LEU A 149 -7.19 -17.65 -16.02
C LEU A 149 -7.33 -18.78 -15.00
N PRO A 150 -6.21 -19.45 -14.63
CA PRO A 150 -6.20 -20.31 -13.47
C PRO A 150 -6.45 -19.53 -12.18
N LYS A 151 -6.83 -20.29 -11.15
CA LYS A 151 -7.37 -19.75 -9.89
C LYS A 151 -6.38 -18.87 -9.16
N ASP A 152 -5.12 -19.27 -9.12
CA ASP A 152 -3.99 -18.52 -8.56
C ASP A 152 -3.82 -17.14 -9.22
N LEU A 153 -3.85 -17.07 -10.55
CA LEU A 153 -3.76 -15.79 -11.27
C LEU A 153 -5.00 -14.93 -11.06
N LYS A 154 -6.20 -15.53 -10.93
CA LYS A 154 -7.41 -14.79 -10.56
C LYS A 154 -7.28 -14.17 -9.16
N THR A 155 -6.76 -14.95 -8.20
CA THR A 155 -6.48 -14.50 -6.83
C THR A 155 -5.46 -13.36 -6.83
N GLN A 156 -4.34 -13.51 -7.53
CA GLN A 156 -3.32 -12.46 -7.64
C GLN A 156 -3.88 -11.20 -8.30
N ARG A 157 -4.64 -11.32 -9.39
CA ARG A 157 -5.29 -10.20 -10.06
C ARG A 157 -6.20 -9.42 -9.12
N LEU A 158 -7.09 -10.10 -8.40
CA LEU A 158 -8.05 -9.45 -7.50
C LEU A 158 -7.36 -8.79 -6.30
N GLY A 159 -6.34 -9.43 -5.73
CA GLY A 159 -5.54 -8.83 -4.66
C GLY A 159 -4.83 -7.55 -5.13
N THR A 160 -4.19 -7.62 -6.30
CA THR A 160 -3.48 -6.47 -6.91
C THR A 160 -4.45 -5.36 -7.29
N LEU A 161 -5.63 -5.71 -7.81
CA LEU A 161 -6.69 -4.75 -8.15
C LEU A 161 -7.21 -4.04 -6.90
N ALA A 162 -7.45 -4.77 -5.81
CA ALA A 162 -7.86 -4.17 -4.55
C ALA A 162 -6.80 -3.19 -4.01
N ALA A 163 -5.51 -3.56 -4.06
CA ALA A 163 -4.42 -2.67 -3.68
C ALA A 163 -4.35 -1.42 -4.54
N ALA A 164 -4.46 -1.58 -5.87
CA ALA A 164 -4.45 -0.48 -6.82
C ALA A 164 -5.64 0.48 -6.58
N GLN A 165 -6.83 -0.05 -6.31
CA GLN A 165 -8.03 0.73 -6.00
C GLN A 165 -7.89 1.53 -4.68
N ARG A 166 -7.28 0.94 -3.65
CA ARG A 166 -6.95 1.69 -2.41
C ARG A 166 -5.99 2.84 -2.67
N LEU A 167 -4.91 2.59 -3.42
CA LEU A 167 -3.94 3.62 -3.80
C LEU A 167 -4.55 4.69 -4.70
N ALA A 168 -5.59 4.35 -5.47
CA ALA A 168 -6.40 5.31 -6.22
C ALA A 168 -7.46 6.04 -5.36
N ASN A 169 -7.45 5.83 -4.05
CA ASN A 169 -8.40 6.37 -3.07
C ASN A 169 -9.87 5.99 -3.35
N ASP A 170 -10.11 4.76 -3.81
CA ASP A 170 -11.42 4.15 -4.05
C ASP A 170 -11.65 2.90 -3.15
N PRO A 171 -12.00 3.10 -1.87
CA PRO A 171 -12.19 2.00 -0.93
C PRO A 171 -13.39 1.11 -1.26
N VAL A 172 -14.41 1.65 -1.94
CA VAL A 172 -15.61 0.87 -2.32
C VAL A 172 -15.26 -0.12 -3.42
N ALA A 173 -14.60 0.32 -4.49
CA ALA A 173 -14.18 -0.59 -5.56
C ALA A 173 -13.15 -1.61 -5.06
N SER A 174 -12.25 -1.20 -4.15
CA SER A 174 -11.35 -2.14 -3.46
C SER A 174 -12.11 -3.20 -2.68
N ALA A 175 -13.15 -2.80 -1.94
CA ALA A 175 -13.96 -3.72 -1.17
C ALA A 175 -14.70 -4.73 -2.07
N GLU A 176 -15.19 -4.31 -3.23
CA GLU A 176 -15.78 -5.22 -4.24
C GLU A 176 -14.77 -6.27 -4.71
N SER A 177 -13.53 -5.85 -5.00
CA SER A 177 -12.45 -6.76 -5.39
C SER A 177 -12.10 -7.76 -4.29
N LEU A 178 -12.07 -7.33 -3.02
CA LEU A 178 -11.83 -8.22 -1.87
C LEU A 178 -13.00 -9.17 -1.61
N ILE A 179 -14.24 -8.75 -1.82
CA ILE A 179 -15.44 -9.62 -1.76
C ILE A 179 -15.38 -10.68 -2.87
N ALA A 180 -14.93 -10.31 -4.07
CA ALA A 180 -14.73 -11.26 -5.16
C ALA A 180 -13.57 -12.23 -4.85
N LEU A 181 -12.49 -11.73 -4.25
CA LEU A 181 -11.34 -12.52 -3.82
C LEU A 181 -11.73 -13.55 -2.76
N ASP A 182 -12.55 -13.16 -1.78
CA ASP A 182 -13.03 -14.05 -0.70
C ASP A 182 -13.65 -15.35 -1.22
N ARG A 183 -14.36 -15.28 -2.36
CA ARG A 183 -15.03 -16.43 -2.99
C ARG A 183 -14.06 -17.39 -3.69
N LEU A 184 -12.82 -16.95 -3.96
CA LEU A 184 -11.78 -17.77 -4.58
C LEU A 184 -10.83 -18.38 -3.55
N LEU A 185 -10.85 -17.93 -2.30
CA LEU A 185 -9.94 -18.44 -1.28
C LEU A 185 -10.56 -19.70 -0.65
N ASP A 186 -9.85 -20.83 -0.71
CA ASP A 186 -10.30 -22.08 -0.08
C ASP A 186 -9.82 -22.18 1.38
N ASN A 187 -8.69 -21.55 1.67
CA ASN A 187 -8.08 -21.58 3.00
C ASN A 187 -8.77 -20.56 3.92
N GLU A 188 -9.20 -21.02 5.09
CA GLU A 188 -9.95 -20.23 6.07
C GLU A 188 -9.14 -19.05 6.62
N ASP A 189 -7.86 -19.26 6.97
CA ASP A 189 -6.97 -18.19 7.43
C ASP A 189 -6.79 -17.09 6.37
N ALA A 190 -6.62 -17.49 5.11
CA ALA A 190 -6.51 -16.57 3.98
C ALA A 190 -7.80 -15.78 3.78
N ARG A 191 -8.97 -16.42 3.95
CA ARG A 191 -10.27 -15.74 3.93
C ARG A 191 -10.40 -14.75 5.09
N LEU A 192 -10.07 -15.15 6.31
CA LEU A 192 -10.10 -14.26 7.48
C LEU A 192 -9.19 -13.04 7.28
N LEU A 193 -7.96 -13.22 6.80
CA LEU A 193 -7.04 -12.12 6.49
C LEU A 193 -7.58 -11.20 5.39
N ASN A 194 -8.22 -11.77 4.35
CA ASN A 194 -8.88 -11.00 3.30
C ASN A 194 -10.07 -10.19 3.86
N GLN A 195 -10.86 -10.77 4.76
CA GLN A 195 -12.00 -10.10 5.40
C GLN A 195 -11.57 -9.00 6.37
N VAL A 196 -10.46 -9.20 7.09
CA VAL A 196 -9.83 -8.12 7.87
C VAL A 196 -9.37 -6.99 6.96
N SER A 197 -8.76 -7.31 5.82
CA SER A 197 -8.34 -6.31 4.83
C SER A 197 -9.54 -5.55 4.27
N LEU A 198 -10.66 -6.24 4.04
CA LEU A 198 -11.93 -5.66 3.57
C LEU A 198 -12.55 -4.70 4.58
N VAL A 199 -12.67 -5.13 5.84
CA VAL A 199 -13.16 -4.28 6.93
C VAL A 199 -12.24 -3.07 7.10
N THR A 200 -10.93 -3.29 7.16
CA THR A 200 -9.94 -2.21 7.28
C THR A 200 -10.03 -1.21 6.13
N THR A 201 -10.22 -1.69 4.89
CA THR A 201 -10.41 -0.84 3.70
C THR A 201 -11.64 0.03 3.83
N LEU A 202 -12.78 -0.54 4.19
CA LEU A 202 -14.03 0.22 4.33
C LEU A 202 -13.98 1.17 5.54
N SER A 203 -13.32 0.78 6.63
CA SER A 203 -13.13 1.63 7.81
C SER A 203 -12.19 2.82 7.58
N THR A 204 -11.63 3.01 6.37
CA THR A 204 -10.99 4.29 5.99
C THR A 204 -12.00 5.33 5.51
N MET A 205 -13.26 4.95 5.31
CA MET A 205 -14.37 5.86 4.99
C MET A 205 -14.95 6.42 6.28
N SER A 206 -15.56 7.61 6.22
CA SER A 206 -16.26 8.18 7.37
C SER A 206 -17.48 7.35 7.76
N SER A 207 -17.90 7.43 9.02
CA SER A 207 -19.13 6.78 9.48
C SER A 207 -20.36 7.18 8.64
N ASP A 208 -20.41 8.41 8.12
CA ASP A 208 -21.54 8.85 7.30
C ASP A 208 -21.53 8.24 5.91
N ASP A 209 -20.36 8.13 5.29
CA ASP A 209 -20.24 7.46 3.99
C ASP A 209 -20.46 5.96 4.11
N LEU A 210 -20.04 5.33 5.22
CA LEU A 210 -20.38 3.94 5.54
C LEU A 210 -21.88 3.73 5.72
N ARG A 211 -22.57 4.63 6.43
CA ARG A 211 -24.04 4.58 6.57
C ARG A 211 -24.74 4.77 5.23
N LYS A 212 -24.26 5.69 4.37
CA LYS A 212 -24.79 5.89 3.01
C LYS A 212 -24.57 4.65 2.16
N LEU A 213 -23.37 4.04 2.22
CA LEU A 213 -23.04 2.82 1.50
C LEU A 213 -23.94 1.66 1.93
N ALA A 214 -24.13 1.47 3.24
CA ALA A 214 -25.03 0.45 3.78
C ALA A 214 -26.50 0.62 3.35
N ARG A 215 -26.97 1.88 3.24
CA ARG A 215 -28.34 2.18 2.78
C ARG A 215 -28.55 2.01 1.28
N SER A 216 -27.54 2.33 0.48
CA SER A 216 -27.60 2.29 -0.99
C SER A 216 -27.21 0.94 -1.59
N SER A 217 -26.47 0.12 -0.85
CA SER A 217 -26.03 -1.21 -1.28
C SER A 217 -27.01 -2.32 -0.89
N SER A 218 -26.80 -3.51 -1.44
CA SER A 218 -27.52 -4.74 -1.09
C SER A 218 -26.57 -5.93 -0.92
N GLY A 219 -27.10 -7.07 -0.49
CA GLY A 219 -26.33 -8.31 -0.34
C GLY A 219 -25.12 -8.18 0.57
N ALA A 220 -24.00 -8.77 0.16
CA ALA A 220 -22.76 -8.77 0.93
C ALA A 220 -22.20 -7.36 1.17
N MET A 221 -22.24 -6.45 0.19
CA MET A 221 -21.66 -5.12 0.34
C MET A 221 -22.36 -4.31 1.44
N LYS A 222 -23.70 -4.37 1.52
CA LYS A 222 -24.45 -3.76 2.62
C LYS A 222 -23.95 -4.27 3.97
N GLY A 223 -23.82 -5.59 4.09
CA GLY A 223 -23.39 -6.20 5.34
C GLY A 223 -21.93 -5.84 5.70
N TRP A 224 -21.03 -5.78 4.72
CA TRP A 224 -19.66 -5.35 4.93
C TRP A 224 -19.54 -3.89 5.35
N ALA A 225 -20.34 -2.99 4.77
CA ALA A 225 -20.38 -1.58 5.19
C ALA A 225 -20.85 -1.43 6.64
N GLU A 226 -21.84 -2.22 7.07
CA GLU A 226 -22.31 -2.24 8.46
C GLU A 226 -21.24 -2.79 9.42
N ILE A 227 -20.51 -3.86 9.05
CA ILE A 227 -19.41 -4.40 9.87
C ILE A 227 -18.27 -3.37 9.97
N ALA A 228 -17.92 -2.72 8.87
CA ALA A 228 -16.90 -1.68 8.85
C ALA A 228 -17.29 -0.47 9.71
N LEU A 229 -18.58 -0.13 9.77
CA LEU A 229 -19.10 0.88 10.69
C LEU A 229 -18.92 0.47 12.15
N LEU A 230 -19.17 -0.81 12.50
CA LEU A 230 -18.91 -1.31 13.86
C LEU A 230 -17.43 -1.21 14.23
N ALA A 231 -16.52 -1.57 13.30
CA ALA A 231 -15.08 -1.48 13.51
C ALA A 231 -14.60 -0.03 13.63
N HIS A 232 -15.11 0.86 12.77
CA HIS A 232 -14.83 2.29 12.81
C HIS A 232 -15.29 2.90 14.14
N ASP A 233 -16.56 2.68 14.54
CA ASP A 233 -17.15 3.24 15.75
C ASP A 233 -16.55 2.65 17.05
N ALA A 234 -15.98 1.44 17.00
CA ALA A 234 -15.23 0.86 18.12
C ALA A 234 -13.85 1.52 18.30
N GLY A 235 -13.28 2.07 17.22
CA GLY A 235 -12.00 2.76 17.26
C GLY A 235 -10.85 1.87 17.76
N ALA A 236 -10.16 2.34 18.79
CA ALA A 236 -8.93 1.77 19.34
C ALA A 236 -9.22 0.76 20.45
N ASP A 237 -10.49 0.41 20.69
CA ASP A 237 -10.92 -0.65 21.60
C ASP A 237 -11.42 -1.88 20.79
N PRO A 238 -10.53 -2.83 20.49
CA PRO A 238 -10.88 -4.03 19.74
C PRO A 238 -11.94 -4.89 20.45
N ALA A 239 -12.02 -4.86 21.79
CA ALA A 239 -12.97 -5.67 22.54
C ALA A 239 -14.42 -5.18 22.33
N THR A 240 -14.60 -3.87 22.17
CA THR A 240 -15.89 -3.29 21.78
C THR A 240 -16.31 -3.77 20.39
N PHE A 241 -15.40 -3.78 19.41
CA PHE A 241 -15.69 -4.33 18.08
C PHE A 241 -16.09 -5.80 18.17
N GLN A 242 -15.30 -6.63 18.87
CA GLN A 242 -15.56 -8.05 19.05
C GLN A 242 -16.95 -8.33 19.64
N THR A 243 -17.30 -7.61 20.71
CA THR A 243 -18.59 -7.78 21.38
C THR A 243 -19.76 -7.41 20.46
N ARG A 244 -19.69 -6.26 19.78
CA ARG A 244 -20.73 -5.78 18.86
C ARG A 244 -20.84 -6.68 17.63
N TYR A 245 -19.71 -7.10 17.07
CA TYR A 245 -19.67 -8.00 15.93
C TYR A 245 -20.36 -9.32 16.24
N ARG A 246 -20.05 -9.96 17.37
CA ARG A 246 -20.68 -11.23 17.76
C ARG A 246 -22.20 -11.12 17.89
N GLN A 247 -22.68 -10.01 18.47
CA GLN A 247 -24.12 -9.75 18.60
C GLN A 247 -24.80 -9.56 17.25
N GLU A 248 -24.21 -8.77 16.36
CA GLU A 248 -24.80 -8.46 15.05
C GLU A 248 -24.62 -9.59 14.04
N HIS A 249 -23.53 -10.36 14.11
CA HIS A 249 -23.27 -11.51 13.25
C HIS A 249 -24.31 -12.61 13.46
N SER A 250 -24.71 -12.88 14.71
CA SER A 250 -25.73 -13.89 15.03
C SER A 250 -27.09 -13.66 14.34
N LYS A 251 -27.37 -12.42 13.94
CA LYS A 251 -28.61 -12.01 13.26
C LYS A 251 -28.49 -12.06 11.72
N ARG A 252 -27.29 -12.27 11.18
CA ARG A 252 -27.01 -12.23 9.73
C ARG A 252 -27.08 -13.63 9.13
N ILE A 253 -28.14 -13.88 8.37
CA ILE A 253 -28.32 -15.15 7.65
C ILE A 253 -27.70 -15.02 6.25
N GLY A 254 -26.78 -15.94 5.89
CA GLY A 254 -26.22 -16.04 4.53
C GLY A 254 -25.17 -14.98 4.15
N HIS A 255 -24.69 -14.18 5.10
CA HIS A 255 -23.59 -13.24 4.87
C HIS A 255 -22.23 -13.97 4.87
N PRO A 256 -21.27 -13.65 3.97
CA PRO A 256 -20.01 -14.39 3.85
C PRO A 256 -18.99 -14.15 4.98
N ALA A 257 -19.28 -13.21 5.88
CA ALA A 257 -18.37 -12.86 6.98
C ALA A 257 -18.21 -14.00 7.98
N HIS A 258 -16.96 -14.29 8.33
CA HIS A 258 -16.59 -15.36 9.23
C HIS A 258 -17.00 -15.04 10.68
N PRO A 259 -17.52 -16.01 11.47
CA PRO A 259 -17.82 -15.76 12.88
C PRO A 259 -16.61 -15.27 13.68
N GLU A 260 -15.41 -15.73 13.34
CA GLU A 260 -14.12 -15.43 13.98
C GLU A 260 -13.46 -14.15 13.47
N LEU A 261 -14.09 -13.43 12.54
CA LEU A 261 -13.50 -12.21 11.94
C LEU A 261 -13.06 -11.20 13.00
N ALA A 262 -13.87 -10.99 14.03
CA ALA A 262 -13.55 -9.97 15.03
C ALA A 262 -12.44 -10.42 15.98
N GLU A 263 -12.39 -11.71 16.33
CA GLU A 263 -11.28 -12.34 17.02
C GLU A 263 -9.98 -12.14 16.24
N THR A 264 -9.95 -12.52 14.95
CA THR A 264 -8.77 -12.33 14.09
C THR A 264 -8.39 -10.86 13.97
N TYR A 265 -9.36 -9.95 13.84
CA TYR A 265 -9.11 -8.51 13.81
C TYR A 265 -8.43 -8.02 15.11
N VAL A 266 -8.89 -8.49 16.27
CA VAL A 266 -8.30 -8.16 17.58
C VAL A 266 -6.91 -8.76 17.72
N GLU A 267 -6.72 -10.02 17.34
CA GLU A 267 -5.42 -10.70 17.36
C GLU A 267 -4.39 -9.99 16.47
N ILE A 268 -4.82 -9.52 15.30
CA ILE A 268 -4.03 -8.67 14.39
C ILE A 268 -3.54 -7.39 15.08
N LEU A 269 -4.35 -6.83 15.98
CA LEU A 269 -3.99 -5.67 16.80
C LEU A 269 -3.22 -6.03 18.08
N SER A 270 -3.10 -7.31 18.42
CA SER A 270 -2.52 -7.81 19.67
C SER A 270 -1.17 -8.50 19.46
N GLY A 271 -0.31 -7.94 18.59
CA GLY A 271 1.08 -8.39 18.42
C GLY A 271 1.24 -9.60 17.50
N GLY A 272 0.48 -10.68 17.69
CA GLY A 272 0.52 -11.88 16.82
C GLY A 272 1.79 -12.70 16.86
N TYR A 273 2.52 -12.62 17.95
CA TYR A 273 3.73 -13.39 18.19
C TYR A 273 3.39 -14.82 18.63
N ALA A 274 4.25 -15.78 18.29
CA ALA A 274 4.19 -17.12 18.82
C ALA A 274 4.80 -17.17 20.24
N ALA A 275 4.42 -18.20 21.00
CA ALA A 275 4.92 -18.39 22.35
C ALA A 275 6.45 -18.61 22.33
N GLY A 276 7.20 -17.72 23.00
CA GLY A 276 8.65 -17.78 23.09
C GLY A 276 9.41 -16.93 22.08
N ASP A 277 8.71 -16.24 21.18
CA ASP A 277 9.34 -15.35 20.19
C ASP A 277 10.28 -14.32 20.85
N SER A 278 11.35 -13.98 20.14
CA SER A 278 12.29 -12.92 20.53
C SER A 278 12.39 -11.83 19.46
N VAL A 279 12.32 -10.57 19.90
CA VAL A 279 12.45 -9.39 19.04
C VAL A 279 13.66 -8.57 19.48
N SER A 280 14.64 -8.46 18.58
CA SER A 280 15.77 -7.54 18.76
C SER A 280 15.47 -6.16 18.18
N VAL A 281 15.58 -5.13 18.98
CA VAL A 281 15.28 -3.73 18.63
C VAL A 281 16.57 -2.92 18.56
N MET A 282 16.96 -2.56 17.34
CA MET A 282 18.18 -1.81 17.03
C MET A 282 17.87 -0.32 16.89
N LEU A 283 18.15 0.46 17.93
CA LEU A 283 17.86 1.90 17.97
C LEU A 283 19.06 2.71 18.48
N PRO A 284 19.38 3.88 17.90
CA PRO A 284 20.51 4.68 18.35
C PRO A 284 20.20 5.31 19.72
N ARG A 285 21.09 5.13 20.70
CA ARG A 285 20.93 5.76 22.03
C ARG A 285 21.52 7.17 22.12
N GLY A 286 22.36 7.55 21.16
CA GLY A 286 23.04 8.84 21.11
C GLY A 286 22.91 9.56 19.76
N GLY A 287 23.50 10.76 19.69
CA GLY A 287 23.49 11.60 18.49
C GLY A 287 22.15 12.26 18.21
N ARG A 288 22.00 12.80 16.99
CA ARG A 288 20.83 13.59 16.58
C ARG A 288 19.51 12.81 16.52
N PHE A 289 19.58 11.47 16.50
CA PHE A 289 18.41 10.59 16.41
C PHE A 289 17.97 10.01 17.76
N ALA A 290 18.67 10.31 18.87
CA ALA A 290 18.36 9.75 20.18
C ALA A 290 16.91 10.06 20.62
N GLY A 291 16.44 11.30 20.42
CA GLY A 291 15.06 11.68 20.73
C GLY A 291 14.03 10.87 19.93
N ALA A 292 14.23 10.78 18.61
CA ALA A 292 13.38 9.99 17.72
C ALA A 292 13.38 8.50 18.09
N ALA A 293 14.54 7.94 18.40
CA ALA A 293 14.71 6.56 18.84
C ALA A 293 14.00 6.28 20.18
N THR A 294 14.06 7.21 21.13
CA THR A 294 13.31 7.12 22.38
C THR A 294 11.81 7.06 22.14
N SER A 295 11.24 7.94 21.30
CA SER A 295 9.80 7.93 21.01
C SER A 295 9.36 6.60 20.36
N VAL A 296 10.14 6.08 19.40
CA VAL A 296 9.88 4.76 18.79
C VAL A 296 9.93 3.66 19.86
N LYS A 297 10.98 3.64 20.68
CA LYS A 297 11.17 2.65 21.74
C LYS A 297 9.97 2.63 22.69
N GLU A 298 9.53 3.80 23.16
CA GLU A 298 8.37 3.89 24.06
C GLU A 298 7.09 3.37 23.41
N GLY A 299 6.90 3.61 22.10
CA GLY A 299 5.79 3.07 21.32
C GLY A 299 5.80 1.53 21.25
N ILE A 300 6.97 0.93 21.00
CA ILE A 300 7.16 -0.53 21.00
C ILE A 300 6.82 -1.11 22.37
N GLU A 301 7.39 -0.54 23.44
CA GLU A 301 7.14 -1.01 24.80
C GLU A 301 5.67 -0.84 25.22
N ALA A 302 5.02 0.24 24.80
CA ALA A 302 3.60 0.44 25.05
C ALA A 302 2.73 -0.60 24.36
N ALA A 303 3.02 -0.90 23.09
CA ALA A 303 2.34 -1.96 22.35
C ALA A 303 2.55 -3.33 23.00
N SER A 304 3.77 -3.65 23.42
CA SER A 304 4.08 -4.87 24.17
C SER A 304 3.34 -4.98 25.50
N ARG A 305 3.21 -3.88 26.26
CA ARG A 305 2.41 -3.87 27.51
C ARG A 305 0.92 -4.03 27.26
N ALA A 306 0.41 -3.49 26.15
CA ALA A 306 -0.99 -3.57 25.76
C ALA A 306 -1.36 -4.90 25.08
N ASP A 307 -0.37 -5.69 24.68
CA ASP A 307 -0.58 -6.99 24.06
C ASP A 307 -1.22 -7.97 25.05
N SER A 308 -2.46 -8.36 24.79
CA SER A 308 -3.25 -9.27 25.62
C SER A 308 -3.27 -10.71 25.12
N SER A 309 -2.46 -11.07 24.12
CA SER A 309 -2.44 -12.41 23.51
C SER A 309 -1.92 -13.50 24.44
N GLY A 310 -1.16 -13.12 25.48
CA GLY A 310 -0.45 -14.05 26.35
C GLY A 310 0.90 -14.53 25.79
N ASN A 311 1.19 -14.25 24.51
CA ASN A 311 2.42 -14.64 23.81
C ASN A 311 3.34 -13.45 23.57
N ARG A 312 3.53 -12.60 24.57
CA ARG A 312 4.41 -11.42 24.44
C ARG A 312 5.85 -11.89 24.15
N PRO A 313 6.50 -11.36 23.10
CA PRO A 313 7.87 -11.72 22.80
C PRO A 313 8.81 -11.11 23.84
N THR A 314 9.99 -11.70 23.97
CA THR A 314 11.10 -11.05 24.67
C THR A 314 11.63 -9.89 23.82
N LEU A 315 11.85 -8.73 24.43
CA LEU A 315 12.41 -7.55 23.75
C LEU A 315 13.86 -7.33 24.20
N ASP A 316 14.81 -7.40 23.27
CA ASP A 316 16.21 -7.00 23.50
C ASP A 316 16.51 -5.67 22.79
N PHE A 317 17.07 -4.68 23.50
CA PHE A 317 17.33 -3.35 22.96
C PHE A 317 18.82 -3.11 22.75
N ILE A 318 19.22 -3.12 21.48
CA ILE A 318 20.61 -2.98 21.05
C ILE A 318 20.87 -1.53 20.62
N ASP A 319 21.94 -0.93 21.14
CA ASP A 319 22.39 0.38 20.70
C ASP A 319 22.99 0.30 19.29
N SER A 320 22.38 1.02 18.35
CA SER A 320 22.82 1.09 16.95
C SER A 320 23.45 2.42 16.56
N SER A 321 23.84 3.27 17.52
CA SER A 321 24.48 4.57 17.25
C SER A 321 25.80 4.50 16.44
N GLN A 322 26.40 3.32 16.28
CA GLN A 322 27.55 3.10 15.40
C GLN A 322 27.08 2.50 14.07
N THR A 323 26.73 3.34 13.10
CA THR A 323 26.15 2.93 11.80
C THR A 323 27.00 1.91 11.03
N GLY A 324 28.33 2.01 11.11
CA GLY A 324 29.26 1.05 10.48
C GLY A 324 29.23 -0.38 11.07
N ARG A 325 28.48 -0.63 12.15
CA ARG A 325 28.39 -1.94 12.80
C ARG A 325 27.04 -2.63 12.61
N THR A 326 26.11 -2.03 11.88
CA THR A 326 24.73 -2.53 11.77
C THR A 326 24.65 -3.99 11.33
N GLY A 327 25.40 -4.40 10.31
CA GLY A 327 25.42 -5.81 9.88
C GLY A 327 25.91 -6.78 10.96
N ALA A 328 26.94 -6.40 11.73
CA ALA A 328 27.45 -7.21 12.84
C ALA A 328 26.47 -7.27 14.02
N LEU A 329 25.76 -6.16 14.31
CA LEU A 329 24.72 -6.12 15.33
C LEU A 329 23.52 -7.00 14.94
N HIS A 330 23.14 -6.99 13.66
CA HIS A 330 22.09 -7.87 13.13
C HIS A 330 22.49 -9.34 13.25
N ALA A 331 23.70 -9.72 12.82
CA ALA A 331 24.20 -11.08 12.97
C ALA A 331 24.21 -11.54 14.44
N LYS A 332 24.65 -10.67 15.36
CA LYS A 332 24.62 -10.95 16.80
C LYS A 332 23.19 -11.15 17.32
N ALA A 333 22.21 -10.38 16.84
CA ALA A 333 20.81 -10.57 17.21
C ALA A 333 20.30 -11.94 16.77
N VAL A 334 20.62 -12.36 15.55
CA VAL A 334 20.28 -13.69 15.02
C VAL A 334 20.95 -14.81 15.85
N GLU A 335 22.24 -14.67 16.17
CA GLU A 335 22.97 -15.62 17.02
C GLU A 335 22.39 -15.73 18.43
N ALA A 336 21.81 -14.62 18.95
CA ALA A 336 21.13 -14.59 20.23
C ALA A 336 19.71 -15.19 20.20
N GLY A 337 19.24 -15.66 19.03
CA GLY A 337 17.94 -16.28 18.86
C GLY A 337 16.79 -15.32 18.57
N ALA A 338 17.07 -14.13 18.02
CA ALA A 338 16.01 -13.24 17.57
C ALA A 338 15.21 -13.86 16.41
N ASP A 339 13.89 -13.92 16.53
CA ASP A 339 12.98 -14.32 15.45
C ASP A 339 12.64 -13.14 14.53
N TYR A 340 12.70 -11.92 15.08
CA TYR A 340 12.46 -10.68 14.35
C TYR A 340 13.43 -9.58 14.77
N VAL A 341 13.75 -8.69 13.83
CA VAL A 341 14.52 -7.47 14.12
C VAL A 341 13.70 -6.24 13.78
N ILE A 342 13.65 -5.25 14.68
CA ILE A 342 13.08 -3.92 14.42
C ILE A 342 14.21 -2.89 14.47
N GLY A 343 14.34 -2.09 13.42
CA GLY A 343 15.46 -1.19 13.19
C GLY A 343 16.39 -1.67 12.08
N PRO A 344 17.39 -0.86 11.70
CA PRO A 344 17.79 0.41 12.30
C PRO A 344 16.91 1.59 11.88
N LEU A 345 17.14 2.75 12.50
CA LEU A 345 16.45 4.02 12.22
C LEU A 345 17.23 4.93 11.23
N GLU A 346 18.56 4.86 11.26
CA GLU A 346 19.43 5.74 10.47
C GLU A 346 19.56 5.27 9.02
N LYS A 347 19.52 6.21 8.07
CA LYS A 347 19.50 5.89 6.64
C LYS A 347 20.74 5.11 6.18
N GLU A 348 21.92 5.51 6.66
CA GLU A 348 23.19 4.83 6.38
C GLU A 348 23.19 3.37 6.87
N SER A 349 22.62 3.12 8.04
CA SER A 349 22.49 1.77 8.60
C SER A 349 21.51 0.91 7.79
N VAL A 350 20.41 1.49 7.32
CA VAL A 350 19.46 0.81 6.41
C VAL A 350 20.13 0.48 5.09
N ASP A 351 20.89 1.42 4.52
CA ASP A 351 21.64 1.20 3.27
C ASP A 351 22.71 0.10 3.41
N SER A 352 23.30 -0.04 4.59
CA SER A 352 24.24 -1.13 4.89
C SER A 352 23.56 -2.50 4.94
N LEU A 353 22.36 -2.61 5.52
CA LEU A 353 21.61 -3.88 5.54
C LEU A 353 21.05 -4.22 4.16
N ALA A 354 20.55 -3.21 3.43
CA ALA A 354 19.99 -3.40 2.10
C ALA A 354 21.04 -3.90 1.08
N ALA A 355 22.33 -3.61 1.30
CA ALA A 355 23.42 -4.06 0.45
C ALA A 355 23.87 -5.53 0.70
N GLY A 356 23.42 -6.13 1.80
CA GLY A 356 23.81 -7.48 2.19
C GLY A 356 23.07 -8.57 1.40
N PRO A 357 23.44 -9.85 1.61
CA PRO A 357 22.63 -10.99 1.16
C PRO A 357 21.29 -11.03 1.91
N ALA A 358 20.44 -12.00 1.59
CA ALA A 358 19.19 -12.27 2.32
C ALA A 358 19.42 -12.27 3.85
N LEU A 359 18.58 -11.53 4.58
CA LEU A 359 18.62 -11.50 6.03
C LEU A 359 18.01 -12.78 6.59
N ALA A 360 18.66 -13.37 7.58
CA ALA A 360 18.25 -14.66 8.16
C ALA A 360 16.84 -14.61 8.78
N VAL A 361 16.44 -13.44 9.29
CA VAL A 361 15.16 -13.23 9.96
C VAL A 361 14.46 -11.97 9.42
N PRO A 362 13.12 -11.91 9.43
CA PRO A 362 12.37 -10.72 9.04
C PRO A 362 12.84 -9.49 9.82
N THR A 363 13.27 -8.47 9.09
CA THR A 363 13.88 -7.27 9.64
C THR A 363 13.11 -6.04 9.17
N LEU A 364 12.54 -5.28 10.10
CA LEU A 364 11.81 -4.04 9.83
C LEU A 364 12.71 -2.83 10.07
N ALA A 365 13.38 -2.35 9.03
CA ALA A 365 14.04 -1.05 9.06
C ALA A 365 13.01 0.06 9.29
N LEU A 366 13.35 1.02 10.15
CA LEU A 366 12.51 2.18 10.47
C LEU A 366 12.87 3.40 9.62
N ASN A 367 13.43 3.14 8.44
CA ASN A 367 13.68 4.09 7.38
C ASN A 367 13.62 3.35 6.04
N GLN A 368 13.82 4.08 4.95
CA GLN A 368 13.95 3.51 3.61
C GLN A 368 15.36 3.69 3.06
N THR A 369 15.81 2.74 2.26
CA THR A 369 17.09 2.80 1.56
C THR A 369 17.12 3.92 0.53
N THR A 370 18.30 4.50 0.29
CA THR A 370 18.56 5.35 -0.88
C THR A 370 18.92 4.56 -2.13
N ARG A 371 19.14 3.25 -2.02
CA ARG A 371 19.62 2.44 -3.13
C ARG A 371 18.50 2.17 -4.13
N ASP A 372 18.88 2.18 -5.40
CA ASP A 372 17.96 1.90 -6.52
C ASP A 372 17.81 0.40 -6.81
N SER A 373 18.50 -0.48 -6.06
CA SER A 373 18.45 -1.94 -6.19
C SER A 373 17.49 -2.59 -5.19
N GLN A 374 17.12 -3.85 -5.42
CA GLN A 374 16.36 -4.66 -4.45
C GLN A 374 17.01 -4.57 -3.07
N PRO A 375 16.24 -4.29 -2.01
CA PRO A 375 16.71 -4.55 -0.66
C PRO A 375 16.92 -6.05 -0.45
N ALA A 376 17.82 -6.40 0.48
CA ALA A 376 18.01 -7.79 0.91
C ALA A 376 16.66 -8.50 1.17
N ALA A 377 16.53 -9.77 0.77
CA ALA A 377 15.35 -10.56 1.14
C ALA A 377 15.17 -10.55 2.67
N ASN A 378 13.91 -10.59 3.13
CA ASN A 378 13.52 -10.38 4.53
C ASN A 378 13.81 -8.98 5.11
N LEU A 379 14.26 -8.00 4.31
CA LEU A 379 14.30 -6.60 4.71
C LEU A 379 13.00 -5.89 4.32
N PHE A 380 12.32 -5.33 5.33
CA PHE A 380 11.13 -4.52 5.18
C PHE A 380 11.44 -3.09 5.65
N GLN A 381 10.78 -2.11 5.06
CA GLN A 381 11.15 -0.70 5.21
C GLN A 381 9.94 0.15 5.58
N PHE A 382 9.93 0.63 6.81
CA PHE A 382 8.89 1.51 7.33
C PHE A 382 9.42 2.93 7.43
N SER A 383 8.83 3.89 6.72
CA SER A 383 9.24 5.29 6.84
C SER A 383 8.04 6.23 6.99
N LEU A 384 8.26 7.30 7.74
CA LEU A 384 7.36 8.45 7.80
C LEU A 384 7.87 9.57 6.87
N SER A 385 8.12 9.25 5.59
CA SER A 385 8.72 10.21 4.64
C SER A 385 7.77 11.38 4.32
N PRO A 386 8.20 12.64 4.47
CA PRO A 386 7.44 13.82 4.07
C PRO A 386 7.08 13.85 2.58
N GLU A 387 7.93 13.27 1.73
CA GLU A 387 7.71 13.16 0.29
C GLU A 387 6.51 12.25 -0.02
N ASN A 388 6.31 11.17 0.75
CA ASN A 388 5.15 10.31 0.62
C ASN A 388 3.87 11.03 1.06
N GLU A 389 3.94 11.86 2.12
CA GLU A 389 2.80 12.70 2.50
C GLU A 389 2.46 13.71 1.40
N ALA A 390 3.45 14.32 0.75
CA ALA A 390 3.22 15.25 -0.34
C ALA A 390 2.59 14.56 -1.58
N ALA A 391 2.99 13.32 -1.88
CA ALA A 391 2.33 12.52 -2.91
C ALA A 391 0.88 12.19 -2.52
N GLU A 392 0.65 11.75 -1.28
CA GLU A 392 -0.70 11.45 -0.76
C GLU A 392 -1.61 12.69 -0.80
N VAL A 393 -1.09 13.90 -0.55
CA VAL A 393 -1.87 15.15 -0.71
C VAL A 393 -2.35 15.33 -2.15
N ALA A 394 -1.52 15.00 -3.15
CA ALA A 394 -1.92 15.03 -4.54
C ALA A 394 -3.01 13.98 -4.85
N ASP A 395 -2.88 12.77 -4.29
CA ASP A 395 -3.88 11.71 -4.44
C ASP A 395 -5.23 12.12 -3.84
N LYS A 396 -5.25 12.67 -2.62
CA LYS A 396 -6.47 13.18 -1.96
C LYS A 396 -7.08 14.36 -2.73
N ALA A 397 -6.25 15.30 -3.18
CA ALA A 397 -6.72 16.44 -3.99
C ALA A 397 -7.41 15.96 -5.28
N ALA A 398 -6.82 14.99 -5.98
CA ALA A 398 -7.38 14.44 -7.22
C ALA A 398 -8.67 13.65 -6.95
N ALA A 399 -8.74 12.93 -5.82
CA ALA A 399 -9.94 12.21 -5.38
C ALA A 399 -11.09 13.16 -5.01
N MET A 400 -10.78 14.36 -4.51
CA MET A 400 -11.74 15.44 -4.31
C MET A 400 -12.21 16.10 -5.63
N GLY A 401 -11.73 15.64 -6.79
CA GLY A 401 -12.10 16.14 -8.10
C GLY A 401 -11.35 17.40 -8.54
N LEU A 402 -10.37 17.88 -7.77
CA LEU A 402 -9.54 19.04 -8.08
C LEU A 402 -8.64 18.72 -9.30
N LYS A 403 -8.37 19.72 -10.14
CA LYS A 403 -7.67 19.52 -11.43
C LYS A 403 -6.50 20.45 -11.67
N ARG A 404 -6.46 21.59 -10.97
CA ARG A 404 -5.52 22.68 -11.24
C ARG A 404 -4.83 23.11 -9.95
N ALA A 405 -3.57 22.75 -9.79
CA ALA A 405 -2.82 23.03 -8.58
C ALA A 405 -1.94 24.27 -8.71
N ALA A 406 -1.81 25.01 -7.63
CA ALA A 406 -0.71 25.92 -7.36
C ALA A 406 0.14 25.38 -6.21
N VAL A 407 1.45 25.59 -6.24
CA VAL A 407 2.37 25.08 -5.20
C VAL A 407 3.11 26.23 -4.53
N LEU A 408 3.03 26.31 -3.20
CA LEU A 408 3.72 27.31 -2.37
C LEU A 408 4.61 26.61 -1.35
N TYR A 409 5.92 26.85 -1.40
CA TYR A 409 6.88 26.14 -0.54
C TYR A 409 8.05 27.04 -0.11
N PRO A 410 8.70 26.74 1.02
CA PRO A 410 9.79 27.56 1.51
C PRO A 410 11.05 27.33 0.70
N GLN A 411 11.88 28.36 0.61
CA GLN A 411 13.23 28.24 0.11
C GLN A 411 14.02 27.22 0.95
N GLY A 412 14.57 26.21 0.29
CA GLY A 412 15.48 25.24 0.89
C GLY A 412 15.22 23.80 0.43
N PRO A 413 16.13 22.86 0.77
CA PRO A 413 16.05 21.48 0.29
C PRO A 413 14.77 20.76 0.72
N TRP A 414 14.29 20.99 1.95
CA TRP A 414 13.06 20.38 2.44
C TRP A 414 11.85 20.80 1.59
N GLY A 415 11.61 22.10 1.43
CA GLY A 415 10.50 22.61 0.63
C GLY A 415 10.52 22.12 -0.81
N ALA A 416 11.71 22.13 -1.43
CA ALA A 416 11.89 21.67 -2.81
C ALA A 416 11.57 20.17 -3.00
N ARG A 417 11.95 19.31 -2.05
CA ARG A 417 11.64 17.87 -2.13
C ARG A 417 10.14 17.58 -2.03
N LEU A 418 9.43 18.21 -1.08
CA LEU A 418 7.98 18.04 -0.95
C LEU A 418 7.24 18.60 -2.17
N ALA A 419 7.62 19.79 -2.65
CA ALA A 419 7.05 20.37 -3.87
C ALA A 419 7.27 19.47 -5.08
N SER A 420 8.46 18.88 -5.23
CA SER A 420 8.75 17.92 -6.30
C SER A 420 7.92 16.64 -6.19
N ALA A 421 7.77 16.08 -4.98
CA ALA A 421 6.98 14.87 -4.77
C ALA A 421 5.50 15.09 -5.13
N PHE A 422 4.90 16.18 -4.63
CA PHE A 422 3.54 16.58 -5.00
C PHE A 422 3.41 16.81 -6.51
N ARG A 423 4.31 17.58 -7.13
CA ARG A 423 4.28 17.89 -8.56
C ARG A 423 4.32 16.64 -9.43
N ASN A 424 5.22 15.72 -9.09
CA ASN A 424 5.38 14.47 -9.83
C ASN A 424 4.11 13.61 -9.72
N GLN A 425 3.56 13.49 -8.52
CA GLN A 425 2.32 12.75 -8.32
C GLN A 425 1.12 13.42 -9.00
N TRP A 426 0.97 14.73 -8.86
CA TRP A 426 -0.10 15.50 -9.49
C TRP A 426 -0.13 15.35 -11.01
N ARG A 427 1.03 15.42 -11.66
CA ARG A 427 1.16 15.20 -13.11
C ARG A 427 0.82 13.76 -13.50
N ARG A 428 1.26 12.76 -12.72
CA ARG A 428 0.91 11.34 -12.95
C ARG A 428 -0.59 11.10 -12.87
N LEU A 429 -1.30 11.83 -12.01
CA LEU A 429 -2.76 11.77 -11.87
C LEU A 429 -3.51 12.53 -12.98
N GLY A 430 -2.81 13.19 -13.91
CA GLY A 430 -3.38 14.03 -14.97
C GLY A 430 -3.74 15.44 -14.53
N GLY A 431 -3.28 15.88 -13.36
CA GLY A 431 -3.48 17.24 -12.87
C GLY A 431 -2.59 18.26 -13.57
N THR A 432 -3.08 19.50 -13.68
CA THR A 432 -2.33 20.63 -14.27
C THR A 432 -1.72 21.49 -13.17
N LEU A 433 -0.46 21.90 -13.34
CA LEU A 433 0.20 22.85 -12.43
C LEU A 433 0.09 24.26 -13.04
N GLU A 434 -0.71 25.13 -12.42
CA GLU A 434 -1.00 26.49 -12.88
C GLU A 434 0.07 27.49 -12.46
N ALA A 435 0.58 27.35 -11.24
CA ALA A 435 1.54 28.30 -10.67
C ALA A 435 2.40 27.63 -9.61
N GLU A 436 3.60 28.18 -9.41
CA GLU A 436 4.52 27.74 -8.37
C GLU A 436 5.29 28.96 -7.85
N SER A 437 5.35 29.11 -6.53
CA SER A 437 6.10 30.20 -5.88
C SER A 437 6.91 29.67 -4.70
N ILE A 438 8.10 30.24 -4.54
CA ILE A 438 9.00 29.99 -3.41
C ILE A 438 8.91 31.17 -2.47
N TYR A 439 8.74 30.91 -1.17
CA TYR A 439 8.78 31.96 -0.15
C TYR A 439 10.03 31.89 0.72
N ASN A 440 10.54 33.03 1.17
CA ASN A 440 11.58 33.07 2.19
C ASN A 440 10.94 32.79 3.57
N PRO A 441 11.29 31.70 4.28
CA PRO A 441 10.67 31.36 5.56
C PRO A 441 10.92 32.40 6.67
N THR A 442 11.93 33.27 6.55
CA THR A 442 12.21 34.33 7.53
C THR A 442 11.60 35.68 7.14
N ALA A 443 10.79 35.74 6.07
CA ALA A 443 10.15 36.98 5.63
C ALA A 443 9.18 37.50 6.69
N ARG A 444 9.08 38.84 6.79
CA ARG A 444 8.10 39.51 7.67
C ARG A 444 6.68 39.47 7.12
N SER A 445 6.53 39.39 5.79
CA SER A 445 5.25 39.30 5.09
C SER A 445 5.37 38.32 3.92
N PHE A 446 4.26 37.66 3.59
CA PHE A 446 4.15 36.72 2.48
C PHE A 446 3.22 37.22 1.38
N GLU A 447 2.65 38.42 1.54
CA GLU A 447 1.52 38.93 0.74
C GLU A 447 1.87 38.96 -0.74
N LYS A 448 3.00 39.60 -1.09
CA LYS A 448 3.51 39.66 -2.46
C LYS A 448 3.68 38.28 -3.08
N THR A 449 4.16 37.29 -2.30
CA THR A 449 4.38 35.92 -2.79
C THR A 449 3.06 35.22 -3.06
N VAL A 450 2.07 35.39 -2.17
CA VAL A 450 0.71 34.86 -2.34
C VAL A 450 0.00 35.52 -3.52
N THR A 451 0.06 36.86 -3.65
CA THR A 451 -0.53 37.59 -4.78
C THR A 451 0.10 37.18 -6.11
N THR A 452 1.42 36.94 -6.14
CA THR A 452 2.11 36.46 -7.34
C THR A 452 1.68 35.03 -7.69
N LEU A 453 1.52 34.16 -6.70
CA LEU A 453 1.06 32.78 -6.92
C LEU A 453 -0.38 32.73 -7.43
N LEU A 454 -1.28 33.56 -6.89
CA LEU A 454 -2.72 33.45 -7.08
C LEU A 454 -3.31 34.50 -8.03
N GLY A 455 -2.54 35.50 -8.49
CA GLY A 455 -3.03 36.61 -9.30
C GLY A 455 -3.81 36.13 -10.54
N ASP A 456 -3.09 35.57 -11.52
CA ASP A 456 -3.68 35.08 -12.77
C ASP A 456 -3.93 33.56 -12.77
N SER A 457 -3.45 32.86 -11.75
CA SER A 457 -3.61 31.41 -11.61
C SER A 457 -5.09 31.03 -11.61
N GLN A 458 -5.46 29.95 -12.27
CA GLN A 458 -6.81 29.38 -12.17
C GLN A 458 -6.87 28.16 -11.23
N ALA A 459 -5.89 28.03 -10.33
CA ALA A 459 -5.82 26.91 -9.42
C ALA A 459 -7.08 26.76 -8.56
N ASP A 460 -7.58 25.53 -8.46
CA ASP A 460 -8.64 25.09 -7.55
C ASP A 460 -8.07 24.51 -6.25
N VAL A 461 -6.79 24.16 -6.23
CA VAL A 461 -6.05 23.72 -5.05
C VAL A 461 -4.70 24.42 -4.90
N VAL A 462 -4.35 24.81 -3.67
CA VAL A 462 -3.00 25.22 -3.29
C VAL A 462 -2.39 24.12 -2.43
N PHE A 463 -1.30 23.53 -2.89
CA PHE A 463 -0.43 22.73 -2.02
C PHE A 463 0.53 23.67 -1.27
N LEU A 464 0.30 23.82 0.04
CA LEU A 464 1.13 24.62 0.92
C LEU A 464 2.11 23.72 1.65
N VAL A 465 3.41 23.90 1.40
CA VAL A 465 4.46 23.32 2.24
C VAL A 465 4.80 24.33 3.32
N ALA A 466 4.48 24.03 4.57
CA ALA A 466 4.76 24.90 5.71
C ALA A 466 4.87 24.11 7.01
N THR A 467 5.59 24.68 7.98
CA THR A 467 5.45 24.30 9.40
C THR A 467 4.19 24.94 9.98
N SER A 468 3.72 24.47 11.13
CA SER A 468 2.57 25.07 11.83
C SER A 468 2.71 26.59 12.03
N GLU A 469 3.91 27.07 12.38
CA GLU A 469 4.18 28.50 12.59
C GLU A 469 4.08 29.32 11.30
N LEU A 470 4.56 28.77 10.19
CA LEU A 470 4.51 29.44 8.89
C LEU A 470 3.10 29.38 8.29
N ALA A 471 2.39 28.25 8.44
CA ALA A 471 1.02 28.11 7.99
C ALA A 471 0.10 29.16 8.64
N ARG A 472 0.24 29.39 9.96
CA ARG A 472 -0.53 30.40 10.70
C ARG A 472 -0.35 31.82 10.16
N LYS A 473 0.78 32.10 9.48
CA LYS A 473 1.07 33.40 8.83
C LYS A 473 0.59 33.44 7.39
N ILE A 474 0.80 32.35 6.63
CA ILE A 474 0.59 32.31 5.17
C ILE A 474 -0.88 32.04 4.83
N TYR A 475 -1.53 31.10 5.50
CA TYR A 475 -2.88 30.65 5.15
C TYR A 475 -3.93 31.79 5.17
N PRO A 476 -3.98 32.68 6.18
CA PRO A 476 -4.91 33.81 6.16
C PRO A 476 -4.75 34.71 4.93
N GLN A 477 -3.52 34.88 4.43
CA GLN A 477 -3.24 35.68 3.25
C GLN A 477 -3.72 35.00 1.96
N ILE A 478 -3.60 33.67 1.87
CA ILE A 478 -4.20 32.89 0.77
C ILE A 478 -5.72 33.06 0.78
N ARG A 479 -6.35 32.94 1.96
CA ARG A 479 -7.81 33.07 2.11
C ARG A 479 -8.33 34.47 1.76
N LEU A 480 -7.58 35.51 2.13
CA LEU A 480 -7.88 36.89 1.74
C LEU A 480 -7.72 37.11 0.22
N SER A 481 -6.68 36.52 -0.39
CA SER A 481 -6.45 36.65 -1.83
C SER A 481 -7.48 35.89 -2.66
N ARG A 482 -7.91 34.70 -2.23
CA ARG A 482 -8.92 33.90 -2.92
C ARG A 482 -9.58 32.89 -1.96
N SER A 483 -10.79 33.21 -1.52
CA SER A 483 -11.55 32.36 -0.58
C SER A 483 -12.15 31.10 -1.22
N SER A 484 -12.16 30.96 -2.55
CA SER A 484 -12.69 29.76 -3.22
C SER A 484 -11.66 28.63 -3.36
N VAL A 485 -10.37 28.91 -3.15
CA VAL A 485 -9.32 27.89 -3.36
C VAL A 485 -9.22 26.95 -2.15
N THR A 486 -9.13 25.65 -2.42
CA THR A 486 -8.84 24.64 -1.40
C THR A 486 -7.36 24.71 -1.05
N VAL A 487 -6.99 24.77 0.23
CA VAL A 487 -5.58 24.71 0.66
C VAL A 487 -5.33 23.38 1.33
N MET A 488 -4.35 22.63 0.82
CA MET A 488 -3.95 21.33 1.33
C MET A 488 -2.46 21.33 1.73
N SER A 489 -2.10 20.53 2.73
CA SER A 489 -0.72 20.44 3.24
C SER A 489 -0.37 19.03 3.74
N THR A 490 0.93 18.81 4.01
CA THR A 490 1.42 17.66 4.80
C THR A 490 1.20 17.87 6.30
N SER A 491 1.46 16.84 7.12
CA SER A 491 1.25 16.84 8.57
C SER A 491 2.04 17.92 9.34
N HIS A 492 3.06 18.53 8.72
CA HIS A 492 3.94 19.54 9.33
C HIS A 492 3.23 20.82 9.76
N VAL A 493 2.03 21.09 9.22
CA VAL A 493 1.21 22.24 9.64
C VAL A 493 0.51 22.02 10.97
N TYR A 494 0.48 20.79 11.47
CA TYR A 494 -0.12 20.44 12.75
C TYR A 494 0.94 19.95 13.75
N SER A 495 1.12 20.69 14.84
CA SER A 495 2.02 20.36 15.95
C SER A 495 1.57 19.11 16.73
N GLY A 496 0.37 18.61 16.46
CA GLY A 496 -0.22 17.47 17.16
C GLY A 496 -1.16 17.86 18.30
N VAL A 497 -1.13 19.12 18.74
CA VAL A 497 -2.07 19.66 19.73
C VAL A 497 -2.67 20.91 19.12
N PHE A 498 -4.00 20.97 19.07
CA PHE A 498 -4.73 22.15 18.61
C PHE A 498 -4.67 23.25 19.67
N ASP A 499 -4.20 24.42 19.27
CA ASP A 499 -4.16 25.63 20.09
C ASP A 499 -5.28 26.58 19.67
N PRO A 500 -6.37 26.75 20.45
CA PRO A 500 -7.50 27.60 20.09
C PRO A 500 -7.13 29.06 19.79
N ASN A 501 -6.03 29.57 20.37
CA ASN A 501 -5.60 30.96 20.16
C ASN A 501 -4.78 31.11 18.88
N ARG A 502 -4.05 30.06 18.48
CA ARG A 502 -3.09 30.13 17.36
C ARG A 502 -3.56 29.40 16.10
N ASP A 503 -4.38 28.36 16.23
CA ASP A 503 -4.78 27.47 15.13
C ASP A 503 -6.16 27.80 14.54
N ARG A 504 -6.99 28.57 15.23
CA ARG A 504 -8.30 28.98 14.69
C ARG A 504 -8.18 29.70 13.34
N VAL A 505 -7.08 30.42 13.12
CA VAL A 505 -6.79 31.09 11.83
C VAL A 505 -6.59 30.11 10.68
N LEU A 506 -6.31 28.84 10.97
CA LEU A 506 -6.15 27.76 9.99
C LEU A 506 -7.47 27.08 9.62
N SER A 507 -8.62 27.49 10.20
CA SER A 507 -9.92 26.89 9.93
C SER A 507 -10.19 26.79 8.41
N GLY A 508 -10.50 25.58 7.95
CA GLY A 508 -10.68 25.25 6.54
C GLY A 508 -9.45 24.68 5.82
N LEU A 509 -8.24 24.76 6.41
CA LEU A 509 -7.04 24.14 5.84
C LEU A 509 -7.13 22.62 5.97
N TYR A 510 -6.94 21.91 4.85
CA TYR A 510 -6.84 20.45 4.82
C TYR A 510 -5.39 20.00 4.92
N PHE A 511 -5.15 18.84 5.51
CA PHE A 511 -3.83 18.22 5.53
C PHE A 511 -3.92 16.71 5.68
N VAL A 512 -2.90 15.99 5.24
CA VAL A 512 -2.81 14.55 5.54
C VAL A 512 -2.07 14.32 6.85
N ASP A 513 -2.51 13.34 7.63
CA ASP A 513 -1.83 12.91 8.84
C ASP A 513 -2.16 11.45 9.16
N ILE A 514 -1.47 10.88 10.14
CA ILE A 514 -1.82 9.56 10.65
C ILE A 514 -3.16 9.63 11.43
N PRO A 515 -4.04 8.63 11.32
CA PRO A 515 -5.33 8.60 12.01
C PRO A 515 -5.19 8.80 13.54
N TRP A 516 -4.10 8.29 14.12
CA TRP A 516 -3.83 8.43 15.55
C TRP A 516 -3.65 9.89 16.01
N MET A 517 -3.19 10.79 15.14
CA MET A 517 -3.06 12.23 15.44
C MET A 517 -4.39 12.97 15.36
N LEU A 518 -5.33 12.47 14.55
CA LEU A 518 -6.68 13.02 14.39
C LEU A 518 -7.64 12.53 15.49
N ASN A 519 -7.22 11.57 16.33
CA ASN A 519 -8.06 10.90 17.32
C ASN A 519 -9.33 10.25 16.74
N SER A 520 -9.35 9.95 15.44
CA SER A 520 -10.52 9.43 14.74
C SER A 520 -10.85 7.99 15.10
N ARG A 521 -9.85 7.23 15.57
CA ARG A 521 -10.03 5.84 16.00
C ARG A 521 -10.38 5.73 17.49
N GLY A 522 -11.23 6.58 18.05
CA GLY A 522 -11.85 6.36 19.37
C GLY A 522 -10.91 6.13 20.59
N GLU A 523 -11.43 5.44 21.62
CA GLU A 523 -10.74 5.19 22.89
C GLU A 523 -10.20 3.77 22.97
N GLY A 524 -9.05 3.56 23.62
CA GLY A 524 -8.38 2.27 23.69
C GLY A 524 -7.08 2.34 24.48
N ALA A 525 -6.50 1.20 24.88
CA ALA A 525 -5.27 1.19 25.67
C ALA A 525 -4.09 1.90 24.97
N LEU A 526 -4.06 1.84 23.63
CA LEU A 526 -3.08 2.52 22.79
C LEU A 526 -3.63 3.78 22.12
N SER A 527 -4.82 4.27 22.52
CA SER A 527 -5.31 5.54 21.98
C SER A 527 -4.46 6.69 22.49
N ARG A 528 -4.23 7.68 21.62
CA ARG A 528 -3.39 8.84 21.94
C ARG A 528 -3.86 9.56 23.20
N ARG A 529 -5.17 9.71 23.37
CA ARG A 529 -5.81 10.36 24.51
C ARG A 529 -5.52 9.69 25.85
N ARG A 530 -5.42 8.35 25.89
CA ARG A 530 -5.07 7.63 27.13
C ARG A 530 -3.57 7.73 27.42
N LEU A 531 -2.74 7.65 26.38
CA LEU A 531 -1.29 7.67 26.52
C LEU A 531 -0.73 9.09 26.75
N SER A 532 -1.43 10.14 26.34
CA SER A 532 -1.00 11.53 26.55
C SER A 532 -0.92 11.94 28.02
N GLY A 533 -1.58 11.22 28.93
CA GLY A 533 -1.46 11.42 30.36
C GLY A 533 -0.23 10.77 31.00
N SER A 534 0.48 9.90 30.28
CA SER A 534 1.55 9.06 30.84
C SER A 534 2.89 9.11 30.10
N SER A 535 2.95 9.62 28.85
CA SER A 535 4.20 9.83 28.12
C SER A 535 4.27 11.25 27.52
N PHE A 536 5.40 11.92 27.78
CA PHE A 536 5.72 13.25 27.25
C PHE A 536 5.84 13.25 25.71
N GLU A 537 6.34 12.15 25.14
CA GLU A 537 6.56 12.00 23.70
C GLU A 537 5.25 12.03 22.90
N VAL A 538 4.14 11.62 23.51
CA VAL A 538 2.79 11.60 22.92
C VAL A 538 2.19 13.01 22.76
N ALA A 539 2.73 13.98 23.51
CA ALA A 539 2.34 15.40 23.47
C ALA A 539 3.19 16.26 22.52
N ASN A 540 4.23 15.70 21.90
CA ASN A 540 5.23 16.41 21.11
C ASN A 540 5.10 16.10 19.60
N PRO A 541 5.63 16.92 18.67
CA PRO A 541 5.88 16.54 17.27
C PRO A 541 6.38 15.11 17.00
N LEU A 542 7.09 14.48 17.96
CA LEU A 542 7.57 13.10 17.88
C LEU A 542 6.49 12.02 18.12
N ALA A 543 5.26 12.41 18.46
CA ALA A 543 4.13 11.51 18.65
C ALA A 543 3.89 10.56 17.46
N ARG A 544 4.19 10.99 16.22
CA ARG A 544 4.09 10.14 15.03
C ARG A 544 5.10 8.98 15.04
N LEU A 545 6.28 9.18 15.60
CA LEU A 545 7.29 8.13 15.79
C LEU A 545 6.90 7.17 16.91
N TYR A 546 6.19 7.66 17.94
CA TYR A 546 5.58 6.79 18.94
C TYR A 546 4.56 5.84 18.29
N ALA A 547 3.66 6.36 17.46
CA ALA A 547 2.71 5.55 16.69
C ALA A 547 3.42 4.56 15.74
N MET A 548 4.53 4.98 15.13
CA MET A 548 5.38 4.10 14.32
C MET A 548 5.97 2.96 15.16
N GLY A 549 6.40 3.21 16.39
CA GLY A 549 6.85 2.17 17.32
C GLY A 549 5.75 1.17 17.67
N ILE A 550 4.52 1.64 17.88
CA ILE A 550 3.35 0.76 18.10
C ILE A 550 3.14 -0.16 16.90
N ASP A 551 3.09 0.42 15.69
CA ASP A 551 2.85 -0.36 14.48
C ASP A 551 4.02 -1.29 14.18
N ALA A 552 5.27 -0.87 14.40
CA ALA A 552 6.46 -1.69 14.21
C ALA A 552 6.40 -2.96 15.06
N TYR A 553 6.04 -2.85 16.35
CA TYR A 553 5.81 -4.01 17.21
C TYR A 553 4.70 -4.90 16.66
N ARG A 554 3.57 -4.35 16.20
CA ARG A 554 2.44 -5.17 15.79
C ARG A 554 2.62 -5.85 14.44
N ILE A 555 3.32 -5.24 13.50
CA ILE A 555 3.44 -5.77 12.14
C ILE A 555 4.62 -6.72 11.96
N ALA A 556 5.65 -6.66 12.81
CA ALA A 556 6.88 -7.46 12.68
C ALA A 556 6.63 -8.95 12.38
N PRO A 557 5.79 -9.69 13.13
CA PRO A 557 5.56 -11.12 12.86
C PRO A 557 4.73 -11.38 11.59
N ARG A 558 4.14 -10.34 11.00
CA ARG A 558 3.22 -10.42 9.85
C ARG A 558 3.88 -10.03 8.54
N LEU A 559 5.08 -9.44 8.56
CA LEU A 559 5.74 -8.91 7.37
C LEU A 559 5.81 -9.94 6.22
N PRO A 560 6.23 -11.20 6.45
CA PRO A 560 6.30 -12.17 5.36
C PRO A 560 4.95 -12.52 4.77
N ALA A 561 3.89 -12.59 5.58
CA ALA A 561 2.54 -12.91 5.13
C ALA A 561 1.90 -11.75 4.37
N LEU A 562 2.08 -10.52 4.86
CA LEU A 562 1.60 -9.28 4.22
C LEU A 562 2.26 -9.09 2.85
N ALA A 563 3.58 -9.30 2.75
CA ALA A 563 4.33 -9.13 1.51
C ALA A 563 3.96 -10.16 0.42
N LYS A 564 3.50 -11.35 0.80
CA LYS A 564 3.03 -12.38 -0.14
C LYS A 564 1.60 -12.18 -0.62
N SER A 565 0.88 -11.23 -0.03
CA SER A 565 -0.57 -11.05 -0.21
C SER A 565 -0.87 -9.64 -0.75
N PRO A 566 -0.90 -9.41 -2.08
CA PRO A 566 -1.08 -8.07 -2.66
C PRO A 566 -2.34 -7.35 -2.15
N GLY A 567 -3.41 -8.10 -1.90
CA GLY A 567 -4.66 -7.57 -1.38
C GLY A 567 -4.66 -7.27 0.13
N ALA A 568 -3.64 -7.70 0.88
CA ALA A 568 -3.61 -7.56 2.32
C ALA A 568 -3.49 -6.10 2.75
N PHE A 569 -4.23 -5.74 3.79
CA PHE A 569 -4.27 -4.40 4.32
C PHE A 569 -4.43 -4.43 5.83
N TYR A 570 -3.48 -3.80 6.53
CA TYR A 570 -3.33 -3.88 7.97
C TYR A 570 -3.82 -2.59 8.65
N PRO A 571 -4.65 -2.68 9.71
CA PRO A 571 -5.11 -1.51 10.46
C PRO A 571 -4.02 -0.95 11.40
N GLY A 572 -3.19 -0.01 10.92
CA GLY A 572 -2.12 0.63 11.70
C GLY A 572 -2.51 1.98 12.32
N GLN A 573 -1.86 2.38 13.42
CA GLN A 573 -2.00 3.71 14.02
C GLN A 573 -1.44 4.81 13.10
N THR A 574 -0.45 4.46 12.28
CA THR A 574 0.18 5.33 11.29
C THR A 574 -0.55 5.40 9.95
N GLY A 575 -1.73 4.79 9.86
CA GLY A 575 -2.52 4.66 8.64
C GLY A 575 -2.86 3.19 8.36
N GLY A 576 -3.65 2.95 7.31
CA GLY A 576 -3.74 1.59 6.77
C GLY A 576 -2.43 1.21 6.10
N LEU A 577 -1.90 0.02 6.39
CA LEU A 577 -0.57 -0.41 5.98
C LEU A 577 -0.66 -1.55 4.95
N SER A 578 0.08 -1.42 3.87
CA SER A 578 0.35 -2.50 2.92
C SER A 578 1.85 -2.58 2.63
N ILE A 579 2.28 -3.67 2.01
CA ILE A 579 3.68 -3.87 1.63
C ILE A 579 3.73 -3.97 0.11
N ASP A 580 4.56 -3.15 -0.52
CA ASP A 580 4.84 -3.28 -1.95
C ASP A 580 5.83 -4.42 -2.24
N SER A 581 6.06 -4.73 -3.51
CA SER A 581 6.96 -5.82 -3.91
C SER A 581 8.43 -5.58 -3.53
N LEU A 582 8.79 -4.38 -3.06
CA LEU A 582 10.14 -4.02 -2.57
C LEU A 582 10.24 -4.07 -1.05
N GLY A 583 9.23 -4.63 -0.38
CA GLY A 583 9.19 -4.70 1.08
C GLY A 583 8.98 -3.33 1.74
N ARG A 584 8.59 -2.29 0.99
CA ARG A 584 8.34 -0.97 1.57
C ARG A 584 6.91 -0.91 2.06
N ILE A 585 6.76 -0.40 3.28
CA ILE A 585 5.43 -0.17 3.86
C ILE A 585 4.85 1.08 3.24
N GLN A 586 3.74 0.88 2.52
CA GLN A 586 2.89 1.94 2.01
C GLN A 586 1.83 2.26 3.08
N ARG A 587 1.61 3.56 3.31
CA ARG A 587 0.67 4.05 4.32
C ARG A 587 -0.44 4.82 3.62
N GLN A 588 -1.69 4.49 3.93
CA GLN A 588 -2.83 5.31 3.57
C GLN A 588 -3.15 6.24 4.73
N LEU A 589 -3.02 7.55 4.50
CA LEU A 589 -3.21 8.57 5.53
C LEU A 589 -4.66 9.06 5.57
N ALA A 590 -5.04 9.58 6.74
CA ALA A 590 -6.31 10.24 6.92
C ALA A 590 -6.21 11.69 6.44
N LEU A 591 -7.32 12.21 5.91
CA LEU A 591 -7.42 13.62 5.54
C LEU A 591 -7.96 14.39 6.75
N GLY A 592 -7.13 15.19 7.39
CA GLY A 592 -7.51 16.11 8.44
C GLY A 592 -7.97 17.47 7.89
N ARG A 593 -8.81 18.16 8.66
CA ARG A 593 -9.23 19.54 8.42
C ARG A 593 -9.18 20.32 9.73
N PHE A 594 -8.58 21.51 9.70
CA PHE A 594 -8.70 22.45 10.82
C PHE A 594 -10.14 22.98 10.87
N GLY A 595 -10.80 22.81 12.01
CA GLY A 595 -12.05 23.47 12.36
C GLY A 595 -11.84 24.64 13.32
N GLU A 596 -12.93 25.24 13.78
CA GLU A 596 -12.87 26.39 14.69
C GLU A 596 -12.41 26.03 16.10
N THR A 597 -12.71 24.82 16.55
CA THR A 597 -12.50 24.34 17.93
C THR A 597 -11.55 23.15 18.03
N GLY A 598 -11.06 22.63 16.89
CA GLY A 598 -10.22 21.44 16.85
C GLY A 598 -9.84 21.03 15.43
N VAL A 599 -9.13 19.92 15.31
CA VAL A 599 -8.90 19.23 14.04
C VAL A 599 -9.88 18.07 13.94
N LEU A 600 -10.43 17.86 12.74
CA LEU A 600 -11.39 16.82 12.43
C LEU A 600 -10.86 15.95 11.29
N GLU A 601 -11.25 14.68 11.24
CA GLU A 601 -11.10 13.90 10.01
C GLU A 601 -12.18 14.34 9.01
N ALA A 602 -11.78 14.65 7.78
CA ALA A 602 -12.66 15.14 6.73
C ALA A 602 -13.71 14.06 6.37
N GLY A 603 -14.98 14.45 6.20
CA GLY A 603 -16.08 13.54 5.93
C GLY A 603 -16.93 13.13 7.14
N GLU A 604 -16.59 13.54 8.37
CA GLU A 604 -17.48 13.41 9.54
C GLU A 604 -18.48 14.57 9.64
N THR A 605 -19.76 14.29 9.94
CA THR A 605 -20.93 15.21 9.94
C THR A 605 -20.84 16.59 10.60
N SER A 606 -19.72 16.96 11.23
CA SER A 606 -19.44 18.36 11.55
C SER A 606 -19.09 19.21 10.30
N ASP A 607 -18.96 18.58 9.13
CA ASP A 607 -18.46 19.14 7.86
C ASP A 607 -19.43 20.05 7.07
N LYS A 608 -20.47 20.62 7.69
CA LYS A 608 -21.18 21.71 7.00
C LYS A 608 -20.31 22.97 7.10
N PRO A 609 -19.83 23.55 5.98
CA PRO A 609 -19.39 24.94 6.02
C PRO A 609 -20.54 25.80 6.57
N PRO A 610 -20.27 26.89 7.31
CA PRO A 610 -21.31 27.84 7.64
C PRO A 610 -22.00 28.21 6.33
N SER A 611 -23.30 27.97 6.26
CA SER A 611 -24.12 28.43 5.16
C SER A 611 -24.08 29.95 5.21
N ASP A 612 -23.30 30.56 4.32
CA ASP A 612 -23.44 31.96 3.98
C ASP A 612 -24.79 32.10 3.27
N THR A 613 -25.84 32.25 4.05
CA THR A 613 -27.07 32.90 3.62
C THR A 613 -27.34 34.04 4.60
N PRO A 614 -27.51 35.28 4.09
CA PRO A 614 -27.64 36.48 4.90
C PRO A 614 -28.89 36.50 5.77
#